data_AF-A0A7H0MD29-F1
#
_entry.id   AF-A0A7H0MD29-F1
#
_cell.length_a   1.000
_cell.length_b   1.000
_cell.length_c   1.000
_cell.angle_alpha   90.00
_cell.angle_beta   90.00
_cell.angle_gamma   90.00
#
_symmetry.space_group_name_H-M   'P 1'
#
loop_
_entity.id
_entity.type
_entity.pdbx_description
1 polymer ?
#
loop_
_entity_poly.entity_id
_entity_poly.type
_entity_poly.pdbx_seq_one_letter_code
_entity_poly.pdbx_strand_id
1 'polypeptide(L)'
;MQTTTTEEQLNAFFGVNADDNEAERQVISTLIANLRLQQRDVTHKHLILALVRLLETEEDPALLESYRKALERVVQKTPDDI
;
A
#
# COMPACT_ATOMS: atom_id res chain seq x y z
N MET A 1 25.10 -24.99 13.27
CA MET A 1 25.15 -23.66 12.63
C MET A 1 23.76 -23.05 12.80
N GLN A 2 23.57 -22.17 13.78
CA GLN A 2 22.28 -21.52 14.04
C GLN A 2 22.27 -20.19 13.27
N THR A 3 21.43 -20.08 12.25
CA THR A 3 21.17 -18.81 11.56
C THR A 3 20.15 -18.02 12.38
N THR A 4 20.65 -17.30 13.39
CA THR A 4 19.85 -16.34 14.16
C THR A 4 19.79 -15.05 13.34
N THR A 5 18.79 -14.93 12.46
CA THR A 5 18.51 -13.68 11.75
C THR A 5 17.94 -12.70 12.76
N THR A 6 18.75 -11.73 13.20
CA THR A 6 18.35 -10.71 14.19
C THR A 6 17.14 -9.93 13.71
N GLU A 7 16.23 -9.54 14.61
CA GLU A 7 15.06 -8.70 14.29
C GLU A 7 15.46 -7.40 13.56
N GLU A 8 16.66 -6.89 13.80
CA GLU A 8 17.25 -5.76 13.07
C GLU A 8 17.50 -6.05 11.58
N GLN A 9 17.83 -7.29 11.21
CA GLN A 9 18.00 -7.71 9.81
C GLN A 9 16.64 -7.90 9.12
N LEU A 10 15.61 -8.37 9.85
CA LEU A 10 14.24 -8.39 9.37
C LEU A 10 13.71 -6.96 9.18
N ASN A 11 13.93 -6.08 10.14
CA ASN A 11 13.50 -4.69 10.07
C ASN A 11 14.28 -3.89 9.01
N ALA A 12 15.54 -4.24 8.72
CA ALA A 12 16.28 -3.68 7.58
C ALA A 12 15.77 -4.24 6.23
N PHE A 13 15.32 -5.49 6.19
CA PHE A 13 14.69 -6.10 5.01
C PHE A 13 13.30 -5.51 4.72
N PHE A 14 12.51 -5.23 5.76
CA PHE A 14 11.23 -4.53 5.65
C PHE A 14 11.36 -2.99 5.59
N GLY A 15 12.52 -2.44 5.99
CA GLY A 15 12.74 -1.01 6.18
C GLY A 15 13.52 -0.29 5.08
N VAL A 16 14.02 -0.99 4.06
CA VAL A 16 14.88 -0.37 3.04
C VAL A 16 14.34 -0.63 1.65
N ASN A 17 13.43 0.25 1.25
CA ASN A 17 13.44 0.90 -0.06
C ASN A 17 12.67 2.21 0.14
N ALA A 18 13.39 3.30 0.40
CA ALA A 18 12.79 4.64 0.42
C ALA A 18 12.08 4.96 -0.92
N ASP A 19 12.56 4.36 -2.01
CA ASP A 19 11.97 4.39 -3.35
C ASP A 19 10.62 3.64 -3.44
N ASP A 20 10.51 2.47 -2.82
CA ASP A 20 9.24 1.72 -2.74
C ASP A 20 8.18 2.51 -1.96
N ASN A 21 8.61 3.24 -0.93
CA ASN A 21 7.72 4.12 -0.16
C ASN A 21 7.22 5.32 -0.98
N GLU A 22 8.02 5.84 -1.90
CA GLU A 22 7.65 6.97 -2.77
C GLU A 22 6.57 6.54 -3.77
N ALA A 23 6.81 5.43 -4.48
CA ALA A 23 5.89 4.89 -5.49
C ALA A 23 4.50 4.59 -4.88
N GLU A 24 4.50 3.96 -3.71
CA GLU A 24 3.29 3.63 -2.98
C GLU A 24 2.51 4.88 -2.53
N ARG A 25 3.21 5.89 -2.00
CA ARG A 25 2.60 7.18 -1.63
C ARG A 25 2.04 7.92 -2.84
N GLN A 26 2.69 7.82 -3.99
CA GLN A 26 2.21 8.41 -5.23
C GLN A 26 0.95 7.73 -5.74
N VAL A 27 0.87 6.40 -5.66
CA VAL A 27 -0.34 5.62 -5.96
C VAL A 27 -1.49 6.09 -5.06
N ILE A 28 -1.28 6.12 -3.74
CA ILE A 28 -2.31 6.54 -2.78
C ILE A 28 -2.78 7.98 -3.06
N SER A 29 -1.84 8.91 -3.30
CA SER A 29 -2.16 10.31 -3.55
C SER A 29 -2.96 10.50 -4.85
N THR A 30 -2.56 9.81 -5.91
CA THR A 30 -3.28 9.78 -7.20
C THR A 30 -4.69 9.21 -7.02
N LEU A 31 -4.82 8.15 -6.25
CA LEU A 31 -6.11 7.51 -6.01
C LEU A 31 -7.06 8.40 -5.21
N ILE A 32 -6.55 9.09 -4.18
CA ILE A 32 -7.33 10.09 -3.42
C ILE A 32 -7.82 11.20 -4.34
N ALA A 33 -6.95 11.72 -5.22
CA ALA A 33 -7.32 12.76 -6.17
C ALA A 33 -8.44 12.29 -7.11
N ASN A 34 -8.31 11.10 -7.69
CA ASN A 34 -9.33 10.51 -8.56
C ASN A 34 -10.65 10.27 -7.82
N LEU A 35 -10.62 9.72 -6.61
CA LEU A 35 -11.82 9.50 -5.80
C LEU A 35 -12.51 10.82 -5.44
N ARG A 36 -11.74 11.88 -5.15
CA ARG A 36 -12.30 13.23 -4.89
C ARG A 36 -13.00 13.86 -6.09
N LEU A 37 -12.60 13.51 -7.31
CA LEU A 37 -13.29 13.95 -8.53
C LEU A 37 -14.66 13.27 -8.67
N GLN A 38 -14.82 12.07 -8.11
CA GLN A 38 -16.05 11.27 -8.22
C GLN A 38 -16.99 11.45 -7.02
N GLN A 39 -16.47 11.79 -5.84
CA GLN A 39 -17.23 11.92 -4.61
C GLN A 39 -16.59 12.91 -3.62
N ARG A 40 -17.43 13.61 -2.84
CA ARG A 40 -17.01 14.71 -1.95
C ARG A 40 -16.16 14.23 -0.76
N ASP A 41 -16.46 13.05 -0.24
CA ASP A 41 -15.79 12.47 0.92
C ASP A 41 -15.08 11.17 0.53
N VAL A 42 -13.76 11.13 0.76
CA VAL A 42 -12.93 9.93 0.54
C VAL A 42 -12.54 9.38 1.90
N THR A 43 -12.91 8.14 2.17
CA THR A 43 -12.58 7.43 3.41
C THR A 43 -11.61 6.28 3.12
N HIS A 44 -10.99 5.72 4.16
CA HIS A 44 -10.11 4.55 4.00
C HIS A 44 -10.80 3.38 3.29
N LYS A 45 -12.10 3.14 3.55
CA LYS A 45 -12.90 2.14 2.83
C LYS A 45 -12.91 2.35 1.32
N HIS A 46 -13.04 3.60 0.86
CA HIS A 46 -13.06 3.91 -0.58
C HIS A 46 -11.69 3.67 -1.22
N LEU A 47 -10.61 4.01 -0.51
CA LEU A 47 -9.24 3.72 -0.91
C LEU A 47 -8.99 2.21 -1.03
N ILE A 48 -9.38 1.43 -0.01
CA ILE A 48 -9.23 -0.03 -0.01
C ILE A 48 -9.98 -0.66 -1.18
N LEU A 49 -11.26 -0.31 -1.38
CA LEU A 49 -12.05 -0.84 -2.49
C LEU A 49 -11.46 -0.50 -3.86
N ALA A 50 -10.93 0.71 -4.01
CA ALA A 50 -10.31 1.14 -5.26
C ALA A 50 -8.98 0.40 -5.52
N LEU A 51 -8.15 0.19 -4.49
CA LEU A 51 -6.91 -0.59 -4.59
C LEU A 51 -7.16 -2.07 -4.89
N VAL A 52 -8.17 -2.67 -4.26
CA VAL A 52 -8.58 -4.06 -4.55
C VAL A 52 -9.03 -4.19 -6.00
N ARG A 53 -9.84 -3.26 -6.50
CA ARG A 53 -10.26 -3.27 -7.90
C ARG A 53 -9.06 -3.20 -8.85
N LEU A 54 -8.09 -2.31 -8.58
CA LEU A 54 -6.88 -2.20 -9.39
C LEU A 54 -6.09 -3.51 -9.38
N LEU A 55 -5.95 -4.16 -8.22
CA LEU A 55 -5.29 -5.47 -8.10
C LEU A 55 -6.00 -6.59 -8.89
N GLU A 56 -7.33 -6.53 -9.03
CA GLU A 56 -8.10 -7.53 -9.78
C GLU A 56 -8.06 -7.32 -11.30
N THR A 57 -7.75 -6.11 -11.76
CA THR A 57 -7.78 -5.76 -13.19
C THR A 57 -6.40 -5.53 -13.80
N GLU A 58 -5.37 -5.34 -12.99
CA GLU A 58 -4.01 -5.10 -13.44
C GLU A 58 -3.28 -6.41 -13.76
N GLU A 59 -2.50 -6.42 -14.84
CA GLU A 59 -1.71 -7.58 -15.29
C GLU A 59 -0.21 -7.33 -15.15
N ASP A 60 0.22 -6.06 -15.04
CA ASP A 60 1.62 -5.71 -14.84
C ASP A 60 2.08 -6.07 -13.40
N PRO A 61 3.08 -6.97 -13.26
CA PRO A 61 3.52 -7.44 -11.95
C PRO A 61 4.18 -6.35 -11.09
N ALA A 62 4.80 -5.34 -11.69
CA ALA A 62 5.40 -4.22 -10.95
C ALA A 62 4.32 -3.25 -10.42
N LEU A 63 3.27 -3.01 -11.20
CA LEU A 63 2.11 -2.23 -10.75
C LEU A 63 1.33 -2.97 -9.66
N LEU A 64 1.09 -4.28 -9.85
CA LEU A 64 0.46 -5.13 -8.84
C LEU A 64 1.19 -5.08 -7.49
N GLU A 65 2.52 -5.13 -7.51
CA GLU A 65 3.31 -5.01 -6.29
C GLU A 65 3.15 -3.64 -5.62
N SER A 66 3.16 -2.57 -6.42
CA SER A 66 2.93 -1.21 -5.94
C SER A 66 1.54 -1.04 -5.30
N TYR A 67 0.51 -1.63 -5.92
CA TYR A 67 -0.86 -1.62 -5.39
C TYR A 67 -1.00 -2.47 -4.14
N ARG A 68 -0.29 -3.61 -4.04
CA ARG A 68 -0.27 -4.46 -2.85
C ARG A 68 0.34 -3.72 -1.65
N LYS A 69 1.51 -3.10 -1.83
CA LYS A 69 2.15 -2.27 -0.80
C LYS A 69 1.23 -1.12 -0.37
N ALA A 70 0.58 -0.45 -1.34
CA ALA A 70 -0.36 0.63 -1.06
C ALA A 70 -1.57 0.18 -0.23
N LEU A 71 -2.12 -0.99 -0.55
CA LEU A 71 -3.23 -1.56 0.19
C LEU A 71 -2.81 -1.92 1.62
N GLU A 72 -1.65 -2.57 1.79
CA GLU A 72 -1.13 -2.93 3.10
C GLU A 72 -0.98 -1.71 4.00
N ARG A 73 -0.38 -0.62 3.49
CA ARG A 73 -0.21 0.61 4.27
C ARG A 73 -1.52 1.28 4.63
N VAL A 74 -2.49 1.32 3.70
CA VAL A 74 -3.83 1.90 3.98
C VAL A 74 -4.54 1.08 5.05
N VAL A 75 -4.43 -0.26 5.00
CA VAL A 75 -4.99 -1.16 6.03
C VAL A 75 -4.30 -0.94 7.37
N GLN A 76 -2.96 -0.93 7.44
CA GLN A 76 -2.21 -0.67 8.67
C GLN A 76 -2.54 0.69 9.32
N LYS A 77 -2.86 1.71 8.50
CA LYS A 77 -3.24 3.05 8.97
C LYS A 77 -4.72 3.19 9.29
N THR A 78 -5.55 2.23 8.89
CA THR A 78 -6.92 2.16 9.34
C THR A 78 -6.86 1.50 10.71
N PRO A 79 -7.03 2.24 11.82
CA PRO A 79 -7.05 1.60 13.13
C PRO A 79 -8.11 0.50 13.07
N ASP A 80 -7.73 -0.71 13.46
CA ASP A 80 -8.64 -1.84 13.62
C ASP A 80 -9.89 -1.32 14.34
N ASP A 81 -11.01 -1.21 13.61
CA ASP A 81 -12.32 -0.92 14.17
C ASP A 81 -12.73 -2.21 14.91
N ILE A 82 -12.21 -2.37 16.13
CA ILE A 82 -12.65 -3.34 17.16
C ILE A 82 -13.46 -2.60 18.20
#